data_AF-A0A1E5SLB5-F1
#
_entry.id   AF-A0A1E5SLB5-F1
#
_cell.length_a   1.000
_cell.length_b   1.000
_cell.length_c   1.000
_cell.angle_alpha   90.00
_cell.angle_beta   90.00
_cell.angle_gamma   90.00
#
_symmetry.space_group_name_H-M   'P 1'
#
loop_
_entity.id
_entity.type
_entity.pdbx_description
1 polymer ?
#
loop_
_entity_poly.entity_id
_entity_poly.type
_entity_poly.pdbx_seq_one_letter_code
_entity_poly.pdbx_strand_id
1 'polypeptide(L)'
;MRKYKTIKVSDYELMLNRISNADSLDLETHDLLLYGSGGQDRNFYRYIEANKNCELLWTGWSGPKWSSIFSFIPGQAGLLKLLDKREFKSIYYELAASSVSDAIYLPRKQTKKIVIEAQNKTWRSNFAKLLNNEPHSFLLTSEADETVNKNGDEMYFYDYFLGSNLDSTLKEIIRGKKKNTVVNNGYNSL
;
A
#
# COMPACT_ATOMS: atom_id res chain seq x y z
N MET A 1 11.24 -4.36 -18.60
CA MET A 1 10.15 -3.79 -17.77
C MET A 1 9.24 -4.91 -17.35
N ARG A 2 8.99 -5.11 -16.05
CA ARG A 2 7.85 -5.95 -15.62
C ARG A 2 6.57 -5.25 -16.09
N LYS A 3 5.65 -6.01 -16.67
CA LYS A 3 4.35 -5.49 -17.08
C LYS A 3 3.49 -5.39 -15.82
N TYR A 4 3.05 -4.18 -15.45
CA TYR A 4 2.10 -4.01 -14.35
C TYR A 4 0.86 -4.89 -14.58
N LYS A 5 0.32 -5.43 -13.50
CA LYS A 5 -0.96 -6.13 -13.53
C LYS A 5 -2.08 -5.08 -13.51
N THR A 6 -3.26 -5.47 -13.95
CA THR A 6 -4.47 -4.63 -13.87
C THR A 6 -5.47 -5.30 -12.95
N ILE A 7 -6.20 -4.52 -12.16
CA ILE A 7 -7.27 -4.97 -11.26
C ILE A 7 -8.49 -4.07 -11.42
N LYS A 8 -9.69 -4.64 -11.41
CA LYS A 8 -10.93 -3.87 -11.50
C LYS A 8 -11.04 -2.94 -10.28
N VAL A 9 -11.48 -1.70 -10.48
CA VAL A 9 -11.63 -0.70 -9.39
C VAL A 9 -12.35 -1.29 -8.19
N SER A 10 -13.49 -1.95 -8.40
CA SER A 10 -14.27 -2.59 -7.32
C SER A 10 -13.52 -3.69 -6.58
N ASP A 11 -12.73 -4.50 -7.30
CA ASP A 11 -11.95 -5.59 -6.70
C ASP A 11 -10.73 -5.03 -5.94
N TYR A 12 -10.16 -3.92 -6.41
CA TYR A 12 -9.08 -3.18 -5.73
C TYR A 12 -9.58 -2.59 -4.41
N GLU A 13 -10.72 -1.89 -4.41
CA GLU A 13 -11.32 -1.37 -3.19
C GLU A 13 -11.67 -2.48 -2.19
N LEU A 14 -12.18 -3.60 -2.68
CA LEU A 14 -12.46 -4.78 -1.85
C LEU A 14 -11.17 -5.36 -1.27
N MET A 15 -10.10 -5.45 -2.05
CA MET A 15 -8.78 -5.90 -1.58
C MET A 15 -8.28 -5.00 -0.45
N LEU A 16 -8.28 -3.67 -0.64
CA LEU A 16 -7.85 -2.74 0.41
C LEU A 16 -8.69 -2.88 1.68
N ASN A 17 -10.01 -2.99 1.52
CA ASN A 17 -10.92 -3.20 2.66
C ASN A 17 -10.62 -4.51 3.39
N ARG A 18 -10.35 -5.59 2.65
CA ARG A 18 -10.01 -6.89 3.26
C ARG A 18 -8.67 -6.86 3.97
N ILE A 19 -7.67 -6.12 3.48
CA ILE A 19 -6.39 -5.93 4.18
C ILE A 19 -6.63 -5.17 5.49
N SER A 20 -7.40 -4.08 5.46
CA SER A 20 -7.74 -3.29 6.67
C SER A 20 -8.38 -4.09 7.79
N ASN A 21 -9.07 -5.17 7.45
CA ASN A 21 -9.83 -6.00 8.39
C ASN A 21 -9.22 -7.41 8.56
N ALA A 22 -8.03 -7.68 8.02
CA ALA A 22 -7.42 -9.00 8.10
C ALA A 22 -6.85 -9.26 9.50
N ASP A 23 -7.35 -10.29 10.20
CA ASP A 23 -6.81 -10.71 11.50
C ASP A 23 -5.37 -11.22 11.41
N SER A 24 -4.97 -11.74 10.25
CA SER A 24 -3.61 -12.19 10.01
C SER A 24 -2.58 -11.08 9.76
N LEU A 25 -3.02 -9.81 9.77
CA LEU A 25 -2.13 -8.66 9.75
C LEU A 25 -1.71 -8.31 11.19
N ASP A 26 -0.55 -8.80 11.60
CA ASP A 26 0.00 -8.65 12.95
C ASP A 26 0.85 -7.38 13.05
N LEU A 27 0.30 -6.33 13.65
CA LEU A 27 1.03 -5.08 13.89
C LEU A 27 1.83 -5.08 15.19
N GLU A 28 1.82 -6.15 16.00
CA GLU A 28 2.63 -6.25 17.22
C GLU A 28 4.09 -6.59 16.90
N THR A 29 4.31 -7.49 15.94
CA THR A 29 5.66 -7.93 15.55
C THR A 29 6.12 -7.35 14.21
N HIS A 30 5.20 -6.88 13.37
CA HIS A 30 5.48 -6.26 12.09
C HIS A 30 5.06 -4.79 12.08
N ASP A 31 5.57 -4.05 11.11
CA ASP A 31 5.07 -2.73 10.74
C ASP A 31 4.36 -2.83 9.40
N LEU A 32 3.26 -2.08 9.27
CA LEU A 32 2.63 -1.78 7.99
C LEU A 32 2.94 -0.33 7.65
N LEU A 33 3.77 -0.15 6.62
CA LEU A 33 4.24 1.14 6.16
C LEU A 33 3.55 1.53 4.87
N LEU A 34 3.23 2.81 4.71
CA LEU A 34 2.70 3.39 3.49
C LEU A 34 3.66 4.44 2.95
N TYR A 35 4.08 4.31 1.70
CA TYR A 35 4.94 5.28 1.03
C TYR A 35 4.19 5.95 -0.12
N GLY A 36 4.07 7.28 -0.06
CA GLY A 36 3.56 8.12 -1.14
C GLY A 36 4.72 8.75 -1.91
N SER A 37 4.76 8.60 -3.23
CA SER A 37 5.93 8.99 -4.03
C SER A 37 6.00 10.46 -4.48
N GLY A 38 5.09 11.31 -4.01
CA GLY A 38 5.16 12.74 -4.30
C GLY A 38 3.87 13.43 -4.73
N GLY A 39 2.73 12.72 -4.78
CA GLY A 39 1.47 13.33 -5.19
C GLY A 39 0.79 14.20 -4.13
N GLN A 40 1.32 14.22 -2.91
CA GLN A 40 0.67 14.85 -1.77
C GLN A 40 1.18 16.27 -1.53
N ASP A 41 0.36 17.08 -0.88
CA ASP A 41 0.76 18.40 -0.39
C ASP A 41 1.32 18.32 1.05
N ARG A 42 1.73 19.47 1.60
CA ARG A 42 2.23 19.53 2.99
C ARG A 42 1.12 19.41 4.03
N ASN A 43 -0.12 19.77 3.69
CA ASN A 43 -1.24 19.74 4.61
C ASN A 43 -1.68 18.31 4.90
N PHE A 44 -1.64 17.43 3.90
CA PHE A 44 -1.84 15.99 4.06
C PHE A 44 -0.94 15.44 5.17
N TYR A 45 0.38 15.67 5.09
CA TYR A 45 1.30 15.13 6.11
C TYR A 45 1.13 15.78 7.49
N ARG A 46 0.77 17.07 7.56
CA ARG A 46 0.42 17.73 8.84
C ARG A 46 -0.82 17.11 9.48
N TYR A 47 -1.82 16.75 8.68
CA TYR A 47 -2.98 16.01 9.16
C TYR A 47 -2.59 14.62 9.66
N ILE A 48 -1.73 13.91 8.93
CA ILE A 48 -1.20 12.61 9.37
C ILE A 48 -0.41 12.73 10.69
N GLU A 49 0.41 13.77 10.88
CA GLU A 49 1.11 14.02 12.15
C GLU A 49 0.15 14.19 13.35
N ALA A 50 -1.04 14.72 13.11
CA ALA A 50 -2.08 14.86 14.13
C ALA A 50 -2.92 13.57 14.34
N ASN A 51 -2.81 12.59 13.43
CA ASN A 51 -3.58 11.36 13.50
C ASN A 51 -2.91 10.33 14.43
N LYS A 52 -3.52 10.07 15.59
CA LYS A 52 -3.03 9.11 16.59
C LYS A 52 -2.94 7.64 16.11
N ASN A 53 -3.56 7.32 14.98
CA ASN A 53 -3.55 5.97 14.40
C ASN A 53 -2.40 5.79 13.39
N CYS A 54 -1.57 6.82 13.18
CA CYS A 54 -0.46 6.83 12.26
C CYS A 54 0.77 7.47 12.89
N GLU A 55 1.94 7.12 12.36
CA GLU A 55 3.21 7.74 12.69
C GLU A 55 3.88 8.18 11.39
N LEU A 56 4.20 9.47 11.27
CA LEU A 56 4.99 9.98 10.14
C LEU A 56 6.47 9.69 10.37
N LEU A 57 7.04 8.75 9.62
CA LEU A 57 8.45 8.36 9.75
C LEU A 57 9.39 9.27 8.96
N TRP A 58 8.91 9.76 7.80
CA TRP A 58 9.67 10.66 6.95
C TRP A 58 8.76 11.42 6.00
N THR A 59 9.12 12.66 5.67
CA THR A 59 8.52 13.42 4.57
C THR A 59 9.60 14.27 3.88
N GLY A 60 9.46 14.48 2.57
CA GLY A 60 10.38 15.31 1.81
C GLY A 60 9.90 15.60 0.39
N TRP A 61 10.51 16.60 -0.25
CA TRP A 61 10.19 16.95 -1.63
C TRP A 61 10.61 15.83 -2.59
N SER A 62 9.70 15.31 -3.41
CA SER A 62 9.99 14.25 -4.39
C SER A 62 10.64 14.80 -5.67
N GLY A 63 10.23 15.99 -6.10
CA GLY A 63 10.67 16.63 -7.35
C GLY A 63 12.10 17.21 -7.34
N PRO A 64 12.49 17.88 -8.43
CA PRO A 64 13.73 18.64 -8.49
C PRO A 64 13.83 19.67 -7.38
N LYS A 65 15.00 19.86 -6.77
CA LYS A 65 15.16 20.81 -5.63
C LYS A 65 14.68 22.22 -5.98
N TRP A 66 14.92 22.68 -7.21
CA TRP A 66 14.52 24.02 -7.64
C TRP A 66 13.00 24.20 -7.68
N SER A 67 12.20 23.14 -7.88
CA SER A 67 10.74 23.28 -7.93
C SER A 67 10.10 23.34 -6.54
N SER A 68 10.87 23.07 -5.48
CA SER A 68 10.37 23.09 -4.10
C SER A 68 9.92 24.46 -3.59
N ILE A 69 10.33 25.55 -4.27
CA ILE A 69 9.88 26.91 -3.98
C ILE A 69 8.43 27.15 -4.40
N PHE A 70 7.90 26.34 -5.32
CA PHE A 70 6.51 26.40 -5.77
C PHE A 70 5.65 25.56 -4.83
N SER A 71 5.44 26.07 -3.62
CA SER A 71 4.72 25.40 -2.53
C SER A 71 3.25 25.09 -2.82
N PHE A 72 2.70 25.59 -3.93
CA PHE A 72 1.36 25.28 -4.41
C PHE A 72 1.27 24.00 -5.24
N ILE A 73 2.40 23.40 -5.64
CA ILE A 73 2.42 22.18 -6.45
C ILE A 73 2.50 20.97 -5.51
N PRO A 74 1.56 20.00 -5.60
CA PRO A 74 1.70 18.70 -4.94
C PRO A 74 3.00 18.03 -5.39
N GLY A 75 3.83 17.67 -4.43
CA GLY A 75 5.21 17.24 -4.69
C GLY A 75 5.89 16.61 -3.48
N GLN A 76 5.13 16.40 -2.40
CA GLN A 76 5.67 15.92 -1.14
C GLN A 76 5.51 14.41 -1.07
N ALA A 77 6.64 13.71 -0.94
CA ALA A 77 6.69 12.29 -0.64
C ALA A 77 6.72 12.08 0.88
N GLY A 78 6.36 10.89 1.30
CA GLY A 78 6.40 10.54 2.71
C GLY A 78 6.26 9.06 2.95
N LEU A 79 6.76 8.65 4.11
CA LEU A 79 6.70 7.29 4.64
C LEU A 79 5.95 7.34 5.96
N LEU A 80 4.83 6.64 6.01
CA LEU A 80 3.95 6.52 7.16
C LEU A 80 4.06 5.12 7.73
N LYS A 81 3.85 4.99 9.04
CA LYS A 81 3.58 3.72 9.71
C LYS A 81 2.16 3.75 10.25
N LEU A 82 1.40 2.70 9.98
CA LEU A 82 0.07 2.53 10.56
C LEU A 82 0.18 1.90 11.94
N LEU A 83 -0.49 2.52 12.91
CA LEU A 83 -0.68 2.00 14.27
C LEU A 83 -2.02 1.27 14.39
N ASP A 84 -2.98 1.59 13.51
CA ASP A 84 -4.25 0.90 13.37
C ASP A 84 -4.48 0.47 11.92
N LYS A 85 -4.61 -0.84 11.68
CA LYS A 85 -4.85 -1.40 10.34
C LYS A 85 -6.16 -0.94 9.70
N ARG A 86 -7.13 -0.48 10.50
CA ARG A 86 -8.42 0.02 9.97
C ARG A 86 -8.26 1.28 9.11
N GLU A 87 -7.19 2.05 9.35
CA GLU A 87 -6.85 3.24 8.54
C GLU A 87 -6.20 2.89 7.19
N PHE A 88 -5.86 1.63 6.96
CA PHE A 88 -5.09 1.25 5.77
C PHE A 88 -5.79 1.64 4.46
N LYS A 89 -7.07 1.30 4.29
CA LYS A 89 -7.81 1.60 3.06
C LYS A 89 -7.87 3.10 2.79
N SER A 90 -8.30 3.90 3.77
CA SER A 90 -8.51 5.34 3.60
C SER A 90 -7.20 6.02 3.19
N ILE A 91 -6.14 5.80 3.96
CA ILE A 91 -4.86 6.47 3.75
C ILE A 91 -4.17 5.97 2.49
N TYR A 92 -4.15 4.64 2.26
CA TYR A 92 -3.49 4.11 1.07
C TYR A 92 -4.20 4.54 -0.21
N TYR A 93 -5.53 4.59 -0.22
CA TYR A 93 -6.29 5.06 -1.37
C TYR A 93 -6.02 6.54 -1.65
N GLU A 94 -5.99 7.39 -0.62
CA GLU A 94 -5.64 8.81 -0.77
C GLU A 94 -4.21 9.02 -1.28
N LEU A 95 -3.26 8.21 -0.83
CA LEU A 95 -1.90 8.21 -1.37
C LEU A 95 -1.89 7.80 -2.84
N ALA A 96 -2.56 6.71 -3.18
CA ALA A 96 -2.57 6.10 -4.52
C ALA A 96 -3.32 6.94 -5.57
N ALA A 97 -4.31 7.73 -5.14
CA ALA A 97 -5.10 8.62 -6.00
C ALA A 97 -4.28 9.80 -6.54
N SER A 98 -3.14 10.13 -5.92
CA SER A 98 -2.31 11.27 -6.33
C SER A 98 -0.97 10.84 -6.94
N SER A 99 -0.53 9.59 -6.76
CA SER A 99 0.70 9.06 -7.35
C SER A 99 0.89 7.56 -7.07
N VAL A 100 1.96 6.99 -7.64
CA VAL A 100 2.46 5.66 -7.26
C VAL A 100 2.61 5.58 -5.75
N SER A 101 2.02 4.54 -5.16
CA SER A 101 2.04 4.32 -3.72
C SER A 101 2.36 2.87 -3.37
N ASP A 102 3.17 2.70 -2.32
CA ASP A 102 3.57 1.39 -1.81
C ASP A 102 3.01 1.13 -0.42
N ALA A 103 2.46 -0.06 -0.22
CA ALA A 103 2.14 -0.62 1.08
C ALA A 103 3.13 -1.75 1.39
N ILE A 104 3.82 -1.64 2.51
CA ILE A 104 4.96 -2.49 2.86
C ILE A 104 4.69 -3.10 4.23
N TYR A 105 4.58 -4.42 4.29
CA TYR A 105 4.42 -5.14 5.55
C TYR A 105 5.66 -5.97 5.82
N LEU A 106 6.33 -5.73 6.96
CA LEU A 106 7.63 -6.31 7.26
C LEU A 106 7.90 -6.40 8.77
N PRO A 107 8.82 -7.28 9.23
CA PRO A 107 9.24 -7.29 10.62
C PRO A 107 9.81 -5.94 11.05
N ARG A 108 9.41 -5.45 12.24
CA ARG A 108 9.78 -4.12 12.80
C ARG A 108 11.28 -3.81 12.73
N LYS A 109 12.13 -4.84 12.91
CA LYS A 109 13.59 -4.72 12.84
C LYS A 109 14.11 -4.17 11.49
N GLN A 110 13.34 -4.28 10.42
CA GLN A 110 13.74 -3.83 9.08
C GLN A 110 13.23 -2.41 8.75
N THR A 111 12.33 -1.82 9.55
CA THR A 111 11.72 -0.51 9.29
C THR A 111 12.75 0.59 9.06
N LYS A 112 13.84 0.60 9.87
CA LYS A 112 14.92 1.57 9.71
C LYS A 112 15.57 1.53 8.32
N LYS A 113 15.67 0.36 7.69
CA LYS A 113 16.21 0.23 6.33
C LYS A 113 15.27 0.83 5.30
N ILE A 114 13.96 0.61 5.45
CA ILE A 114 12.95 1.24 4.58
C ILE A 114 13.00 2.77 4.67
N VAL A 115 13.13 3.32 5.89
CA VAL A 115 13.28 4.76 6.11
C VAL A 115 14.51 5.32 5.38
N ILE A 116 15.66 4.64 5.47
CA ILE A 116 16.89 5.06 4.78
C ILE A 116 16.70 5.07 3.26
N GLU A 117 16.08 4.04 2.67
CA GLU A 117 15.81 3.99 1.23
C GLU A 117 14.81 5.06 0.77
N ALA A 118 13.81 5.39 1.60
CA ALA A 118 12.87 6.47 1.33
C ALA A 118 13.59 7.84 1.31
N GLN A 119 14.43 8.10 2.31
CA GLN A 119 15.24 9.32 2.43
C GLN A 119 16.19 9.50 1.24
N ASN A 120 16.81 8.40 0.79
CA ASN A 120 17.74 8.40 -0.34
C ASN A 120 17.04 8.43 -1.72
N LYS A 121 15.70 8.39 -1.76
CA LYS A 121 14.89 8.31 -2.99
C LYS A 121 15.22 7.11 -3.89
N THR A 122 15.72 6.02 -3.31
CA THR A 122 16.12 4.80 -4.02
C THR A 122 15.07 3.68 -3.97
N TRP A 123 13.91 3.97 -3.36
CA TRP A 123 12.83 3.04 -3.04
C TRP A 123 12.39 2.12 -4.19
N ARG A 124 12.17 2.67 -5.41
CA ARG A 124 11.62 1.92 -6.57
C ARG A 124 12.38 0.64 -6.88
N SER A 125 13.70 0.65 -6.68
CA SER A 125 14.57 -0.48 -7.00
C SER A 125 14.90 -1.35 -5.79
N ASN A 126 14.62 -0.88 -4.57
CA ASN A 126 15.21 -1.44 -3.35
C ASN A 126 14.19 -1.98 -2.33
N PHE A 127 12.94 -1.48 -2.27
CA PHE A 127 11.94 -2.07 -1.35
C PHE A 127 11.74 -3.56 -1.62
N ALA A 128 11.47 -3.94 -2.88
CA ALA A 128 11.33 -5.35 -3.25
C ALA A 128 12.60 -6.17 -2.95
N LYS A 129 13.80 -5.60 -3.13
CA LYS A 129 15.06 -6.30 -2.81
C LYS A 129 15.23 -6.52 -1.31
N LEU A 130 14.87 -5.54 -0.48
CA LEU A 130 14.90 -5.67 0.97
C LEU A 130 13.96 -6.78 1.43
N LEU A 131 12.79 -6.89 0.80
CA LEU A 131 11.76 -7.87 1.14
C LEU A 131 12.07 -9.29 0.64
N ASN A 132 12.94 -9.45 -0.37
CA ASN A 132 13.32 -10.79 -0.87
C ASN A 132 13.89 -11.71 0.22
N ASN A 133 14.46 -11.14 1.29
CA ASN A 133 15.01 -11.89 2.41
C ASN A 133 14.06 -11.96 3.62
N GLU A 134 12.84 -11.42 3.50
CA GLU A 134 11.86 -11.34 4.58
C GLU A 134 10.65 -12.22 4.24
N PRO A 135 10.62 -13.49 4.69
CA PRO A 135 9.63 -14.45 4.22
C PRO A 135 8.21 -14.14 4.71
N HIS A 136 8.04 -13.37 5.79
CA HIS A 136 6.74 -12.97 6.34
C HIS A 136 6.34 -11.54 5.92
N SER A 137 6.65 -11.16 4.69
CA SER A 137 6.47 -9.78 4.22
C SER A 137 5.62 -9.67 2.96
N PHE A 138 5.12 -8.48 2.67
CA PHE A 138 4.60 -8.14 1.35
C PHE A 138 4.95 -6.71 0.95
N LEU A 139 4.94 -6.48 -0.36
CA LEU A 139 4.86 -5.16 -0.97
C LEU A 139 3.68 -5.16 -1.93
N LEU A 140 2.82 -4.17 -1.81
CA LEU A 140 1.76 -3.86 -2.77
C LEU A 140 2.08 -2.48 -3.33
N THR A 141 2.16 -2.37 -4.65
CA THR A 141 2.39 -1.12 -5.37
C THR A 141 1.17 -0.85 -6.22
N SER A 142 0.64 0.37 -6.22
CA SER A 142 -0.46 0.76 -7.10
C SER A 142 -0.35 2.19 -7.60
N GLU A 143 -0.90 2.40 -8.78
CA GLU A 143 -1.15 3.69 -9.43
C GLU A 143 -2.67 3.76 -9.62
N ALA A 144 -3.34 4.62 -8.85
CA ALA A 144 -4.80 4.76 -8.83
C ALA A 144 -5.25 6.20 -9.14
N ASP A 145 -4.35 7.01 -9.67
CA ASP A 145 -4.57 8.35 -10.19
C ASP A 145 -5.30 8.34 -11.54
N GLU A 146 -5.07 7.30 -12.36
CA GLU A 146 -5.77 7.10 -13.62
C GLU A 146 -6.32 5.67 -13.78
N THR A 147 -7.54 5.56 -14.30
CA THR A 147 -8.14 4.28 -14.70
C THR A 147 -7.88 3.99 -16.17
N VAL A 148 -7.68 2.71 -16.51
CA VAL A 148 -7.72 2.24 -17.89
C VAL A 148 -8.95 1.39 -18.14
N ASN A 149 -9.61 1.63 -19.27
CA ASN A 149 -10.75 0.84 -19.70
C ASN A 149 -10.29 -0.44 -20.40
N LYS A 150 -10.76 -1.59 -19.92
CA LYS A 150 -10.48 -2.89 -20.53
C LYS A 150 -11.72 -3.76 -20.51
N ASN A 151 -12.21 -4.13 -21.70
CA ASN A 151 -13.42 -4.93 -21.87
C ASN A 151 -14.67 -4.35 -21.16
N GLY A 152 -14.78 -3.03 -21.09
CA GLY A 152 -15.90 -2.33 -20.44
C GLY A 152 -15.78 -2.17 -18.92
N ASP A 153 -14.69 -2.65 -18.31
CA ASP A 153 -14.39 -2.44 -16.90
C ASP A 153 -13.29 -1.37 -16.73
N GLU A 154 -13.45 -0.51 -15.71
CA GLU A 154 -12.41 0.38 -15.24
C GLU A 154 -11.41 -0.39 -14.38
N MET A 155 -10.12 -0.19 -14.66
CA MET A 155 -9.03 -0.93 -14.05
C MET A 155 -7.95 0.02 -13.53
N TYR A 156 -7.36 -0.31 -12.39
CA TYR A 156 -6.13 0.31 -11.89
C TYR A 156 -4.91 -0.55 -12.19
N PHE A 157 -3.73 0.08 -12.20
CA PHE A 157 -2.46 -0.62 -12.26
C PHE A 157 -1.97 -0.98 -10.86
N TYR A 158 -1.49 -2.21 -10.73
CA TYR A 158 -0.88 -2.66 -9.49
C TYR A 158 0.19 -3.72 -9.73
N ASP A 159 1.07 -3.90 -8.76
CA ASP A 159 1.93 -5.07 -8.65
C ASP A 159 2.12 -5.45 -7.18
N TYR A 160 2.67 -6.62 -6.93
CA TYR A 160 2.95 -7.06 -5.58
C TYR A 160 4.13 -8.03 -5.51
N PHE A 161 4.78 -8.04 -4.35
CA PHE A 161 5.68 -9.08 -3.87
C PHE A 161 5.06 -9.73 -2.64
N LEU A 162 5.17 -11.06 -2.54
CA LEU A 162 4.70 -11.84 -1.40
C LEU A 162 5.86 -12.70 -0.90
N GLY A 163 6.20 -12.57 0.37
CA GLY A 163 7.16 -13.44 1.03
C GLY A 163 6.69 -14.90 1.04
N SER A 164 7.65 -15.82 1.04
CA SER A 164 7.39 -17.27 0.96
C SER A 164 6.52 -17.78 2.11
N ASN A 165 6.68 -17.22 3.31
CA ASN A 165 5.97 -17.61 4.53
C ASN A 165 4.92 -16.57 4.97
N LEU A 166 4.55 -15.63 4.10
CA LEU A 166 3.42 -14.74 4.38
C LEU A 166 2.15 -15.58 4.55
N ASP A 167 1.32 -15.18 5.50
CA ASP A 167 0.03 -15.79 5.80
C ASP A 167 -0.80 -16.03 4.52
N SER A 168 -1.45 -17.20 4.44
CA SER A 168 -2.20 -17.61 3.25
C SER A 168 -3.41 -16.72 2.99
N THR A 169 -4.08 -16.22 4.04
CA THR A 169 -5.21 -15.30 3.92
C THR A 169 -4.76 -13.98 3.31
N LEU A 170 -3.63 -13.41 3.77
CA LEU A 170 -3.07 -12.19 3.16
C LEU A 170 -2.66 -12.41 1.70
N LYS A 171 -2.02 -13.55 1.39
CA LYS A 171 -1.68 -13.90 0.00
C LYS A 171 -2.92 -13.98 -0.89
N GLU A 172 -4.01 -14.56 -0.41
CA GLU A 172 -5.27 -14.65 -1.16
C GLU A 172 -5.91 -13.29 -1.39
N ILE A 173 -5.94 -12.44 -0.36
CA ILE A 173 -6.46 -11.08 -0.45
C ILE A 173 -5.69 -10.28 -1.51
N ILE A 174 -4.36 -10.23 -1.42
CA ILE A 174 -3.50 -9.43 -2.32
C ILE A 174 -3.54 -9.95 -3.77
N ARG A 175 -3.72 -11.26 -3.97
CA ARG A 175 -3.90 -11.85 -5.30
C ARG A 175 -5.27 -11.57 -5.91
N GLY A 176 -6.20 -10.95 -5.17
CA GLY A 176 -7.56 -10.69 -5.63
C GLY A 176 -8.39 -11.96 -5.82
N LYS A 177 -8.06 -13.07 -5.15
CA LYS A 177 -8.88 -14.28 -5.23
C LYS A 177 -10.18 -14.06 -4.47
N LYS A 178 -11.31 -14.11 -5.18
CA LYS A 178 -12.64 -14.21 -4.57
C LYS A 178 -12.68 -15.53 -3.80
N LYS A 179 -12.98 -15.50 -2.50
CA LYS A 179 -13.36 -16.73 -1.80
C LYS A 179 -14.57 -17.26 -2.55
N ASN A 180 -14.47 -18.45 -3.15
CA ASN A 180 -15.65 -19.20 -3.55
C ASN A 180 -16.44 -19.41 -2.26
N THR A 181 -17.43 -18.56 -2.04
CA THR A 181 -18.37 -18.77 -0.95
C THR A 181 -19.16 -19.98 -1.39
N VAL A 182 -18.78 -21.16 -0.89
CA VAL A 182 -19.60 -22.36 -1.03
C VAL A 182 -20.85 -22.05 -0.25
N VAL A 183 -21.87 -21.56 -0.95
CA VAL A 183 -23.22 -21.45 -0.41
C VAL A 183 -23.69 -22.89 -0.28
N ASN A 184 -23.47 -23.48 0.90
CA ASN A 184 -24.16 -24.69 1.30
C ASN A 184 -25.65 -24.34 1.42
N ASN A 185 -26.38 -24.43 0.31
CA ASN A 185 -27.83 -24.49 0.31
C ASN A 185 -28.25 -25.84 0.91
N GLY A 186 -28.10 -25.97 2.22
CA GLY A 186 -28.67 -27.05 3.01
C GLY A 186 -30.16 -26.85 3.14
N TYR A 187 -30.92 -27.13 2.08
CA TYR A 187 -32.35 -27.42 2.21
C TYR A 187 -32.48 -28.80 2.84
N ASN A 188 -32.60 -28.84 4.17
CA ASN A 188 -33.26 -29.95 4.85
C ASN A 188 -34.76 -29.75 4.66
N SER A 189 -35.32 -30.39 3.65
CA SER A 189 -36.76 -30.68 3.60
C SER A 189 -37.05 -31.81 4.58
N LEU A 190 -37.72 -31.47 5.68
CA LEU A 190 -38.52 -32.42 6.47
C LEU A 190 -39.81 -32.74 5.72
#